data_AF-A0AAN0UCW1-F1
#
_entry.id   AF-A0AAN0UCW1-F1
#
_cell.length_a   1.000
_cell.length_b   1.000
_cell.length_c   1.000
_cell.angle_alpha   90.00
_cell.angle_beta   90.00
_cell.angle_gamma   90.00
#
_symmetry.space_group_name_H-M   'P 1'
#
loop_
_entity.id
_entity.type
_entity.pdbx_description
1 polymer ?
#
loop_
_entity_poly.entity_id
_entity_poly.type
_entity_poly.pdbx_seq_one_letter_code
_entity_poly.pdbx_strand_id
1 'polypeptide(L)'
;MKLNIFVSSLMLLSLPFYVNASSSWVDTRYAHITGAETNQYKIGVGHEFDSGAVFLASSLYDMGKDFNQFKSSFQEFEGWYPIRLSDNWSVVPGALMDVNSAGTKIAGSVMLNHILSNKISIAERYRYNHLTHRENDLNQVRSYNDVHQLDLFINYQAANNFKLFLNSQYNVNTGNFKAPNGRKAHWENNLGAQYWVSKKWMPYTELAWLDRDKNHDNQFRIRIGIKYFIP
;
A
#
# COMPACT_ATOMS: atom_id res chain seq x y z
N MET A 1 -13.16 21.20 -10.85
CA MET A 1 -13.67 19.82 -10.70
C MET A 1 -12.69 19.09 -9.80
N LYS A 2 -13.10 18.70 -8.58
CA LYS A 2 -12.18 18.17 -7.55
C LYS A 2 -11.51 16.89 -8.06
N LEU A 3 -10.19 16.90 -8.13
CA LEU A 3 -9.37 15.72 -8.42
C LEU A 3 -9.50 14.79 -7.21
N ASN A 4 -10.36 13.77 -7.30
CA ASN A 4 -10.34 12.66 -6.36
C ASN A 4 -9.07 11.86 -6.69
N ILE A 5 -7.95 12.27 -6.11
CA ILE A 5 -6.72 11.50 -6.11
C ILE A 5 -7.05 10.22 -5.35
N PHE A 6 -7.22 9.11 -6.07
CA PHE A 6 -7.18 7.79 -5.46
C PHE A 6 -5.76 7.61 -4.93
N VAL A 7 -5.55 7.96 -3.67
CA VAL A 7 -4.30 7.70 -2.97
C VAL A 7 -4.33 6.22 -2.65
N SER A 8 -3.70 5.39 -3.49
CA SER A 8 -3.42 4.03 -3.10
C SER A 8 -2.42 4.06 -1.92
N SER A 9 -2.87 3.52 -0.80
CA SER A 9 -2.04 3.13 0.32
C SER A 9 -1.18 1.96 -0.11
N LEU A 10 0.12 2.23 -0.23
CA LEU A 10 1.10 1.17 -0.25
C LEU A 10 1.53 0.93 1.19
N MET A 11 1.02 -0.14 1.77
CA MET A 11 1.57 -0.71 2.99
C MET A 11 2.64 -1.74 2.63
N LEU A 12 3.77 -1.55 3.29
CA LEU A 12 4.98 -2.35 3.18
C LEU A 12 4.71 -3.74 3.76
N LEU A 13 4.42 -4.71 2.88
CA LEU A 13 4.48 -6.13 3.20
C LEU A 13 5.93 -6.54 3.41
N SER A 14 6.43 -6.39 4.63
CA SER A 14 7.61 -7.12 5.08
C SER A 14 7.15 -8.52 5.45
N LEU A 15 7.04 -9.42 4.47
CA LEU A 15 6.99 -10.85 4.76
C LEU A 15 8.31 -11.20 5.44
N PRO A 16 8.31 -11.65 6.71
CA PRO A 16 9.55 -12.00 7.39
C PRO A 16 10.19 -13.22 6.74
N PHE A 17 11.51 -13.16 6.56
CA PHE A 17 12.34 -14.34 6.45
C PHE A 17 12.48 -14.91 7.87
N TYR A 18 11.49 -15.70 8.30
CA TYR A 18 11.43 -16.48 9.54
C TYR A 18 12.38 -16.08 10.69
N VAL A 19 11.93 -15.18 11.57
CA VAL A 19 12.24 -15.20 13.02
C VAL A 19 11.03 -14.64 13.77
N ASN A 20 10.25 -15.52 14.41
CA ASN A 20 9.04 -15.20 15.17
C ASN A 20 9.40 -14.52 16.50
N ALA A 21 9.35 -13.20 16.52
CA ALA A 21 9.06 -12.47 17.74
C ALA A 21 7.95 -11.49 17.41
N SER A 22 6.82 -11.60 18.11
CA SER A 22 5.77 -10.60 18.01
C SER A 22 6.35 -9.21 18.13
N SER A 23 5.88 -8.29 17.31
CA SER A 23 6.45 -6.95 17.26
C SER A 23 5.37 -5.93 17.00
N SER A 24 5.30 -4.94 17.86
CA SER A 24 4.49 -3.75 17.66
C SER A 24 5.37 -2.62 17.16
N TRP A 25 4.86 -1.78 16.26
CA TRP A 25 5.59 -0.60 15.82
C TRP A 25 4.68 0.58 15.56
N VAL A 26 5.29 1.77 15.62
CA VAL A 26 4.73 3.02 15.09
C VAL A 26 5.45 3.35 13.80
N ASP A 27 4.71 3.69 12.76
CA ASP A 27 5.21 4.09 11.44
C ASP A 27 4.82 5.54 11.16
N THR A 28 5.81 6.38 10.84
CA THR A 28 5.56 7.73 10.33
C THR A 28 6.21 7.90 8.97
N ARG A 29 5.51 8.57 8.05
CA ARG A 29 5.98 8.72 6.66
C ARG A 29 5.55 10.04 6.07
N TYR A 30 6.48 10.70 5.41
CA TYR A 30 6.22 11.81 4.50
C TYR A 30 6.19 11.30 3.05
N ALA A 31 5.32 11.89 2.22
CA ALA A 31 5.30 11.66 0.78
C ALA A 31 5.13 12.97 0.00
N HIS A 32 5.82 13.07 -1.13
CA HIS A 32 5.61 14.12 -2.13
C HIS A 32 5.20 13.48 -3.46
N ILE A 33 4.13 13.98 -4.08
CA ILE A 33 3.64 13.54 -5.39
C ILE A 33 3.92 14.64 -6.40
N THR A 34 4.76 14.37 -7.40
CA THR A 34 5.33 15.41 -8.27
C THR A 34 4.32 16.08 -9.18
N GLY A 35 3.46 15.33 -9.87
CA GLY A 35 2.58 15.94 -10.87
C GLY A 35 1.35 16.63 -10.26
N ALA A 36 0.86 16.16 -9.11
CA ALA A 36 -0.15 16.88 -8.34
C ALA A 36 0.45 17.98 -7.43
N GLU A 37 1.78 17.98 -7.26
CA GLU A 37 2.53 18.81 -6.31
C GLU A 37 1.95 18.75 -4.88
N THR A 38 1.45 17.60 -4.46
CA THR A 38 0.81 17.43 -3.15
C THR A 38 1.73 16.73 -2.16
N ASN A 39 1.69 17.19 -0.91
CA ASN A 39 2.42 16.59 0.20
C ASN A 39 1.48 15.80 1.12
N GLN A 40 1.95 14.67 1.64
CA GLN A 40 1.17 13.81 2.53
C GLN A 40 1.98 13.39 3.75
N TYR A 41 1.30 13.27 4.88
CA TYR A 41 1.83 12.68 6.10
C TYR A 41 1.00 11.46 6.49
N LYS A 42 1.67 10.37 6.86
CA LYS A 42 1.06 9.17 7.43
C LYS A 42 1.59 8.97 8.83
N ILE A 43 0.70 8.58 9.74
CA ILE A 43 1.02 7.95 11.01
C ILE A 43 0.22 6.66 11.14
N GLY A 44 0.83 5.59 11.64
CA GLY A 44 0.13 4.34 11.86
C GLY A 44 0.81 3.46 12.88
N VAL A 45 0.09 2.43 13.29
CA VAL A 45 0.57 1.37 14.17
C VAL A 45 0.42 0.04 13.45
N GLY A 46 1.30 -0.90 13.78
CA GLY A 46 1.18 -2.28 13.35
C GLY A 46 1.58 -3.23 14.46
N HIS A 47 1.00 -4.42 14.41
CA HIS A 47 1.41 -5.54 15.24
C HIS A 47 1.49 -6.80 14.39
N GLU A 48 2.60 -7.51 14.51
CA GLU A 48 2.78 -8.88 14.02
C GLU A 48 2.74 -9.82 15.22
N PHE A 49 1.84 -10.79 15.17
CA PHE A 49 1.69 -11.83 16.20
C PHE A 49 2.67 -12.98 15.94
N ASP A 50 2.96 -13.78 16.96
CA ASP A 50 3.81 -14.98 16.82
C ASP A 50 3.23 -16.02 15.84
N SER A 51 1.93 -15.95 15.56
CA SER A 51 1.26 -16.78 14.55
C SER A 51 1.55 -16.33 13.11
N GLY A 52 2.28 -15.22 12.93
CA GLY A 52 2.50 -14.54 11.64
C GLY A 52 1.31 -13.68 11.20
N ALA A 53 0.21 -13.66 11.97
CA ALA A 53 -0.89 -12.73 11.73
C ALA A 53 -0.38 -11.30 11.84
N VAL A 54 -0.86 -10.39 10.98
CA VAL A 54 -0.53 -8.97 11.06
C VAL A 54 -1.80 -8.15 11.07
N PHE A 55 -1.80 -7.09 11.87
CA PHE A 55 -2.80 -6.04 11.86
C PHE A 55 -2.16 -4.67 11.80
N LEU A 56 -2.69 -3.79 10.96
CA LEU A 56 -2.23 -2.43 10.73
C LEU A 56 -3.41 -1.47 10.84
N ALA A 57 -3.16 -0.32 11.48
CA ALA A 57 -4.09 0.81 11.50
C ALA A 57 -3.32 2.09 11.20
N SER A 58 -3.78 2.91 10.27
CA SER A 58 -3.10 4.15 9.92
C SER A 58 -4.04 5.28 9.51
N SER A 59 -3.54 6.50 9.63
CA SER A 59 -4.20 7.72 9.20
C SER A 59 -3.29 8.47 8.25
N LEU A 60 -3.85 8.88 7.10
CA LEU A 60 -3.20 9.80 6.16
C LEU A 60 -3.78 11.21 6.28
N TYR A 61 -2.89 12.18 6.15
CA TYR A 61 -3.17 13.62 6.18
C TYR A 61 -2.60 14.27 4.92
N ASP A 62 -3.42 15.09 4.28
CA ASP A 62 -3.05 15.94 3.16
C ASP A 62 -2.49 17.26 3.69
N MET A 63 -1.23 17.55 3.34
CA MET A 63 -0.51 18.74 3.76
C MET A 63 -0.60 19.89 2.73
N GLY A 64 -1.26 19.67 1.60
CA GLY A 64 -1.33 20.65 0.50
C GLY A 64 0.01 20.80 -0.23
N LYS A 65 0.07 21.75 -1.18
CA LYS A 65 1.26 21.99 -2.00
C LYS A 65 2.38 22.71 -1.24
N ASP A 66 2.02 23.71 -0.45
CA ASP A 66 2.96 24.57 0.27
C ASP A 66 2.90 24.36 1.79
N PHE A 67 2.56 23.13 2.24
CA PHE A 67 2.39 22.79 3.66
C PHE A 67 1.35 23.67 4.39
N ASN A 68 0.37 24.18 3.66
CA ASN A 68 -0.60 25.16 4.13
C ASN A 68 -1.83 24.53 4.81
N GLN A 69 -1.89 23.20 4.91
CA GLN A 69 -2.98 22.49 5.58
C GLN A 69 -2.46 21.24 6.30
N PHE A 70 -3.33 20.65 7.13
CA PHE A 70 -3.13 19.34 7.73
C PHE A 70 -4.48 18.64 7.84
N LYS A 71 -5.03 18.27 6.69
CA LYS A 71 -6.40 17.77 6.57
C LYS A 71 -6.41 16.25 6.56
N SER A 72 -7.24 15.64 7.40
CA SER A 72 -7.45 14.19 7.34
C SER A 72 -7.92 13.77 5.94
N SER A 73 -7.22 12.79 5.35
CA SER A 73 -7.51 12.26 4.02
C SER A 73 -8.30 10.96 4.13
N PHE A 74 -7.70 9.92 4.70
CA PHE A 74 -8.37 8.66 4.98
C PHE A 74 -7.70 7.90 6.14
N GLN A 75 -8.44 6.99 6.75
CA GLN A 75 -7.96 5.99 7.68
C GLN A 75 -7.96 4.63 6.99
N GLU A 76 -6.97 3.80 7.29
CA GLU A 76 -6.81 2.46 6.75
C GLU A 76 -6.63 1.45 7.87
N PHE A 77 -7.35 0.34 7.77
CA PHE A 77 -7.18 -0.84 8.61
C PHE A 77 -6.92 -2.03 7.69
N GLU A 78 -5.80 -2.72 7.87
CA GLU A 78 -5.44 -3.88 7.05
C GLU A 78 -4.98 -5.02 7.96
N GLY A 79 -5.31 -6.25 7.60
CA GLY A 79 -4.79 -7.41 8.30
C GLY A 79 -4.75 -8.64 7.42
N TRP A 80 -3.86 -9.57 7.76
CA TRP A 80 -3.69 -10.81 7.01
C TRP A 80 -3.15 -11.93 7.89
N TYR A 81 -3.30 -13.16 7.42
CA TYR A 81 -2.86 -14.35 8.12
C TYR A 81 -2.15 -15.33 7.17
N PRO A 82 -0.86 -15.65 7.37
CA PRO A 82 -0.16 -16.59 6.51
C PRO A 82 -0.51 -18.05 6.88
N ILE A 83 -1.03 -18.79 5.91
CA ILE A 83 -1.26 -20.23 5.99
C ILE A 83 -0.11 -20.92 5.26
N ARG A 84 0.72 -21.65 6.01
CA ARG A 84 1.86 -22.37 5.45
C ARG A 84 1.40 -23.59 4.65
N LEU A 85 1.81 -23.67 3.39
CA LEU A 85 1.59 -24.84 2.54
C LEU A 85 2.80 -25.79 2.55
N SER A 86 4.01 -25.22 2.59
CA SER A 86 5.28 -25.95 2.69
C SER A 86 6.36 -25.05 3.29
N ASP A 87 7.62 -25.44 3.25
CA ASP A 87 8.73 -24.61 3.75
C ASP A 87 8.93 -23.31 2.98
N ASN A 88 8.60 -23.32 1.68
CA ASN A 88 8.88 -22.19 0.79
C ASN A 88 7.60 -21.58 0.20
N TRP A 89 6.42 -22.04 0.61
CA TRP A 89 5.13 -21.56 0.09
C TRP A 89 4.13 -21.27 1.19
N SER A 90 3.45 -20.13 1.08
CA SER A 90 2.31 -19.79 1.92
C SER A 90 1.20 -19.13 1.11
N VAL A 91 -0.04 -19.37 1.53
CA VAL A 91 -1.21 -18.61 1.07
C VAL A 91 -1.58 -17.64 2.18
N VAL A 92 -1.78 -16.37 1.84
CA VAL A 92 -1.99 -15.29 2.80
C VAL A 92 -3.33 -14.62 2.47
N PRO A 93 -4.46 -15.10 3.02
CA PRO A 93 -5.70 -14.33 3.03
C PRO A 93 -5.52 -13.03 3.83
N GLY A 94 -6.11 -11.96 3.33
CA GLY A 94 -6.09 -10.66 3.98
C GLY A 94 -7.29 -9.80 3.62
N ALA A 95 -7.55 -8.81 4.47
CA ALA A 95 -8.62 -7.84 4.27
C ALA A 95 -8.14 -6.42 4.59
N LEU A 96 -8.76 -5.45 3.94
CA LEU A 96 -8.49 -4.04 4.11
C LEU A 96 -9.79 -3.25 4.16
N MET A 97 -9.80 -2.20 4.97
CA MET A 97 -10.86 -1.22 5.06
C MET A 97 -10.27 0.19 5.06
N ASP A 98 -10.64 0.98 4.04
CA ASP A 98 -10.33 2.41 4.01
C ASP A 98 -11.58 3.22 4.31
N VAL A 99 -11.45 4.22 5.17
CA VAL A 99 -12.52 5.15 5.53
C VAL A 99 -12.09 6.56 5.18
N ASN A 100 -12.91 7.28 4.42
CA ASN A 100 -12.68 8.68 4.09
C ASN A 100 -14.00 9.47 4.09
N SER A 101 -13.94 10.76 3.74
CA SER A 101 -15.13 11.62 3.73
C SER A 101 -16.22 11.22 2.72
N ALA A 102 -15.90 10.41 1.71
CA ALA A 102 -16.86 9.94 0.71
C ALA A 102 -17.55 8.63 1.12
N GLY A 103 -16.92 7.83 1.98
CA GLY A 103 -17.45 6.56 2.45
C GLY A 103 -16.34 5.56 2.77
N THR A 104 -16.71 4.28 2.75
CA THR A 104 -15.81 3.18 3.07
C THR A 104 -15.51 2.33 1.83
N LYS A 105 -14.25 1.92 1.66
CA LYS A 105 -13.85 0.85 0.75
C LYS A 105 -13.51 -0.38 1.57
N ILE A 106 -14.02 -1.54 1.20
CA ILE A 106 -13.66 -2.83 1.81
C ILE A 106 -13.02 -3.68 0.72
N ALA A 107 -11.93 -4.35 1.05
CA ALA A 107 -11.23 -5.19 0.11
C ALA A 107 -10.87 -6.54 0.74
N GLY A 108 -11.18 -7.62 0.02
CA GLY A 108 -10.70 -8.97 0.33
C GLY A 108 -9.57 -9.34 -0.62
N SER A 109 -8.57 -10.05 -0.12
CA SER A 109 -7.40 -10.44 -0.90
C SER A 109 -6.89 -11.82 -0.54
N VAL A 110 -6.25 -12.46 -1.51
CA VAL A 110 -5.49 -13.70 -1.33
C VAL A 110 -4.16 -13.50 -2.03
N MET A 111 -3.08 -13.78 -1.30
CA MET A 111 -1.72 -13.74 -1.81
C MET A 111 -1.10 -15.12 -1.79
N LEU A 112 -0.35 -15.47 -2.84
CA LEU A 112 0.55 -16.61 -2.85
C LEU A 112 1.97 -16.08 -2.67
N ASN A 113 2.65 -16.53 -1.61
CA ASN A 113 4.01 -16.14 -1.31
C ASN A 113 4.96 -17.33 -1.51
N HIS A 114 6.12 -17.04 -2.12
CA HIS A 114 7.17 -17.99 -2.40
C HIS A 114 8.54 -17.49 -1.93
N ILE A 115 9.21 -18.29 -1.11
CA ILE A 115 10.59 -18.03 -0.67
C ILE A 115 11.52 -18.75 -1.64
N LEU A 116 12.14 -17.99 -2.55
CA LEU A 116 13.07 -18.52 -3.55
C LEU A 116 14.42 -18.88 -2.93
N SER A 117 14.86 -18.10 -1.94
CA SER A 117 16.10 -18.34 -1.20
C SER A 117 16.05 -17.64 0.15
N ASN A 118 17.10 -17.80 0.96
CA ASN A 118 17.28 -17.05 2.20
C ASN A 118 17.39 -15.53 2.01
N LYS A 119 17.49 -15.03 0.78
CA LYS A 119 17.56 -13.59 0.48
C LYS A 119 16.42 -13.08 -0.39
N ILE A 120 15.68 -13.94 -1.08
CA ILE A 120 14.69 -13.51 -2.07
C ILE A 120 13.35 -14.18 -1.79
N SER A 121 12.30 -13.36 -1.73
CA SER A 121 10.92 -13.85 -1.78
C SER A 121 10.11 -13.07 -2.82
N ILE A 122 9.16 -13.78 -3.43
CA ILE A 122 8.22 -13.22 -4.39
C ILE A 122 6.82 -13.54 -3.89
N ALA A 123 5.90 -12.58 -4.01
CA ALA A 123 4.50 -12.84 -3.75
C ALA A 123 3.61 -12.21 -4.80
N GLU A 124 2.51 -12.88 -5.12
CA GLU A 124 1.48 -12.39 -6.03
C GLU A 124 0.18 -12.31 -5.26
N ARG A 125 -0.55 -11.19 -5.38
CA ARG A 125 -1.82 -10.98 -4.68
C ARG A 125 -2.91 -10.58 -5.65
N TYR A 126 -4.06 -11.22 -5.53
CA TYR A 126 -5.31 -10.69 -6.06
C TYR A 126 -6.10 -10.02 -4.94
N ARG A 127 -6.62 -8.82 -5.20
CA ARG A 127 -7.47 -8.07 -4.28
C ARG A 127 -8.69 -7.53 -5.03
N TYR A 128 -9.87 -7.78 -4.49
CA TYR A 128 -11.10 -7.13 -4.94
C TYR A 128 -11.43 -5.95 -4.03
N ASN A 129 -11.44 -4.75 -4.58
CA ASN A 129 -11.75 -3.52 -3.86
C ASN A 129 -13.20 -3.11 -4.13
N HIS A 130 -14.04 -3.14 -3.11
CA HIS A 130 -15.45 -2.74 -3.20
C HIS A 130 -15.68 -1.40 -2.51
N LEU A 131 -16.29 -0.44 -3.21
CA LEU A 131 -16.78 0.78 -2.56
C LEU A 131 -18.16 0.52 -1.97
N THR A 132 -18.33 0.83 -0.69
CA THR A 132 -19.64 0.68 -0.01
C THR A 132 -20.63 1.79 -0.39
N HIS A 133 -20.15 2.84 -1.06
CA HIS A 133 -20.94 3.93 -1.61
C HIS A 133 -20.90 3.93 -3.13
N ARG A 134 -21.95 4.47 -3.75
CA ARG A 134 -22.02 4.63 -5.20
C ARG A 134 -21.39 5.95 -5.64
N GLU A 135 -20.92 5.98 -6.88
CA GLU A 135 -20.40 7.16 -7.57
C GLU A 135 -21.12 7.32 -8.92
N ASN A 136 -21.03 8.50 -9.52
CA ASN A 136 -21.54 8.69 -10.87
C ASN A 136 -20.55 8.07 -11.86
N ASP A 137 -21.02 7.15 -12.69
CA ASP A 137 -20.24 6.59 -13.79
C ASP A 137 -20.09 7.62 -14.93
N LEU A 138 -19.43 7.23 -16.03
CA LEU A 138 -19.24 8.11 -17.19
C LEU A 138 -20.55 8.55 -17.87
N ASN A 139 -21.65 7.84 -17.65
CA ASN A 139 -22.99 8.16 -18.13
C ASN A 139 -23.86 8.85 -17.06
N GLN A 140 -23.29 9.27 -15.94
CA GLN A 140 -23.98 9.86 -14.78
C GLN A 140 -24.97 8.92 -14.07
N VAL A 141 -24.83 7.61 -14.25
CA VAL A 141 -25.60 6.60 -13.53
C VAL A 141 -24.88 6.23 -12.25
N ARG A 142 -25.62 6.14 -11.13
CA ARG A 142 -25.06 5.77 -9.82
C ARG A 142 -24.68 4.28 -9.80
N SER A 143 -23.40 3.98 -9.76
CA SER A 143 -22.86 2.62 -9.73
C SER A 143 -21.68 2.49 -8.76
N TYR A 144 -21.25 1.26 -8.49
CA TYR A 144 -20.08 0.99 -7.65
C TYR A 144 -18.81 1.03 -8.50
N ASN A 145 -17.86 1.88 -8.11
CA ASN A 145 -16.57 2.00 -8.78
C ASN A 145 -15.57 1.00 -8.18
N ASP A 146 -15.89 -0.28 -8.29
CA ASP A 146 -15.09 -1.36 -7.75
C ASP A 146 -13.84 -1.59 -8.60
N VAL A 147 -12.77 -2.14 -8.01
CA VAL A 147 -11.48 -2.33 -8.68
C VAL A 147 -10.95 -3.74 -8.44
N HIS A 148 -10.63 -4.44 -9.52
CA HIS A 148 -9.78 -5.64 -9.47
C HIS A 148 -8.32 -5.20 -9.44
N GLN A 149 -7.56 -5.74 -8.50
CA GLN A 149 -6.15 -5.41 -8.31
C GLN A 149 -5.31 -6.67 -8.30
N LEU A 150 -4.24 -6.65 -9.07
CA LEU A 150 -3.17 -7.65 -9.06
C LEU A 150 -1.89 -6.98 -8.60
N ASP A 151 -1.27 -7.52 -7.55
CA ASP A 151 0.01 -7.04 -7.03
C ASP A 151 1.10 -8.09 -7.24
N LEU A 152 2.30 -7.64 -7.57
CA LEU A 152 3.54 -8.40 -7.54
C LEU A 152 4.49 -7.76 -6.51
N PHE A 153 4.94 -8.56 -5.55
CA PHE A 153 5.91 -8.20 -4.53
C PHE A 153 7.21 -8.96 -4.77
N ILE A 154 8.34 -8.26 -4.78
CA ILE A 154 9.67 -8.87 -4.78
C ILE A 154 10.43 -8.27 -3.61
N ASN A 155 10.96 -9.13 -2.74
CA ASN A 155 11.74 -8.74 -1.58
C ASN A 155 13.16 -9.29 -1.71
N TYR A 156 14.16 -8.45 -1.45
CA TYR A 156 15.56 -8.84 -1.49
C TYR A 156 16.32 -8.38 -0.24
N GLN A 157 16.85 -9.33 0.53
CA GLN A 157 17.74 -9.10 1.66
C GLN A 157 19.18 -8.88 1.15
N ALA A 158 19.54 -7.62 0.92
CA ALA A 158 20.84 -7.23 0.38
C ALA A 158 21.98 -7.37 1.41
N ALA A 159 21.70 -7.06 2.68
CA ALA A 159 22.60 -7.27 3.83
C ALA A 159 21.78 -7.53 5.09
N ASN A 160 22.38 -7.95 6.21
CA ASN A 160 21.64 -8.30 7.44
C ASN A 160 20.72 -7.19 7.98
N ASN A 161 21.07 -5.93 7.73
CA ASN A 161 20.31 -4.76 8.16
C ASN A 161 19.80 -3.91 6.99
N PHE A 162 19.77 -4.45 5.76
CA PHE A 162 19.36 -3.73 4.58
C PHE A 162 18.52 -4.58 3.63
N LYS A 163 17.29 -4.11 3.34
CA LYS A 163 16.32 -4.79 2.49
C LYS A 163 15.86 -3.87 1.36
N LEU A 164 15.76 -4.43 0.16
CA LEU A 164 15.14 -3.80 -1.00
C LEU A 164 13.82 -4.49 -1.30
N PHE A 165 12.87 -3.74 -1.85
CA PHE A 165 11.59 -4.30 -2.28
C PHE A 165 11.05 -3.59 -3.53
N LEU A 166 10.35 -4.35 -4.36
CA LEU A 166 9.56 -3.87 -5.49
C LEU A 166 8.11 -4.32 -5.30
N ASN A 167 7.18 -3.38 -5.41
CA ASN A 167 5.75 -3.64 -5.41
C ASN A 167 5.17 -3.07 -6.71
N SER A 168 4.70 -3.93 -7.61
CA SER A 168 3.99 -3.53 -8.81
C SER A 168 2.51 -3.84 -8.66
N GLN A 169 1.64 -2.90 -8.99
CA GLN A 169 0.20 -3.01 -8.88
C GLN A 169 -0.43 -2.74 -10.23
N TYR A 170 -1.32 -3.62 -10.65
CA TYR A 170 -2.16 -3.46 -11.81
C TYR A 170 -3.62 -3.40 -11.37
N ASN A 171 -4.25 -2.27 -11.64
CA ASN A 171 -5.62 -1.99 -11.20
C ASN A 171 -6.54 -1.90 -12.42
N VAL A 172 -7.72 -2.52 -12.35
CA VAL A 172 -8.74 -2.48 -13.38
C VAL A 172 -10.08 -2.08 -12.76
N ASN A 173 -10.58 -0.89 -13.12
CA ASN A 173 -11.90 -0.44 -12.70
C ASN A 173 -12.98 -1.34 -13.33
N THR A 174 -14.00 -1.68 -12.54
CA THR A 174 -15.21 -2.37 -13.00
C THR A 174 -16.21 -1.37 -13.58
N GLY A 175 -17.24 -1.88 -14.25
CA GLY A 175 -18.29 -1.04 -14.81
C GLY A 175 -17.80 0.00 -15.82
N ASN A 176 -18.49 1.14 -15.84
CA ASN A 176 -18.27 2.27 -16.75
C ASN A 176 -17.51 3.40 -16.04
N PHE A 177 -16.40 3.05 -15.41
CA PHE A 177 -15.48 3.98 -14.74
C PHE A 177 -14.10 3.96 -15.41
N LYS A 178 -13.32 5.01 -15.16
CA LYS A 178 -11.94 5.14 -15.65
C LYS A 178 -11.01 5.56 -14.52
N ALA A 179 -9.80 5.03 -14.54
CA ALA A 179 -8.69 5.46 -13.72
C ALA A 179 -8.27 6.90 -14.06
N PRO A 180 -7.43 7.54 -13.21
CA PRO A 180 -6.94 8.90 -13.46
C PRO A 180 -6.25 9.08 -14.80
N ASN A 181 -5.61 8.05 -15.36
CA ASN A 181 -4.98 8.07 -16.69
C ASN A 181 -5.98 8.09 -17.87
N GLY A 182 -7.29 8.16 -17.62
CA GLY A 182 -8.34 8.15 -18.64
C GLY A 182 -8.64 6.78 -19.27
N ARG A 183 -8.00 5.71 -18.78
CA ARG A 183 -8.19 4.32 -19.21
C ARG A 183 -8.89 3.51 -18.13
N LYS A 184 -9.32 2.29 -18.47
CA LYS A 184 -9.95 1.38 -17.50
C LYS A 184 -8.96 0.76 -16.52
N ALA A 185 -7.68 0.74 -16.91
CA ALA A 185 -6.62 0.15 -16.12
C ALA A 185 -5.43 1.09 -15.99
N HIS A 186 -4.69 0.95 -14.89
CA HIS A 186 -3.47 1.72 -14.62
C HIS A 186 -2.47 0.89 -13.81
N TRP A 187 -1.22 1.33 -13.81
CA TRP A 187 -0.13 0.70 -13.08
C TRP A 187 0.39 1.59 -11.94
N GLU A 188 0.74 0.99 -10.81
CA GLU A 188 1.58 1.64 -9.80
C GLU A 188 2.80 0.79 -9.52
N ASN A 189 3.99 1.32 -9.76
CA ASN A 189 5.24 0.59 -9.53
C ASN A 189 6.05 1.32 -8.47
N ASN A 190 6.36 0.64 -7.37
CA ASN A 190 7.07 1.21 -6.23
C ASN A 190 8.32 0.41 -5.89
N LEU A 191 9.46 1.07 -5.93
CA LEU A 191 10.73 0.56 -5.45
C LEU A 191 11.02 1.19 -4.09
N GLY A 192 11.54 0.43 -3.14
CA GLY A 192 12.00 1.02 -1.90
C GLY A 192 13.10 0.24 -1.20
N ALA A 193 13.61 0.88 -0.15
CA ALA A 193 14.71 0.40 0.66
C ALA A 193 14.42 0.60 2.14
N GLN A 194 14.78 -0.38 2.96
CA GLN A 194 14.64 -0.36 4.41
C GLN A 194 16.00 -0.62 5.05
N TYR A 195 16.35 0.15 6.07
CA TYR A 195 17.62 0.01 6.79
C TYR A 195 17.38 -0.05 8.29
N TRP A 196 17.90 -1.08 8.96
CA TRP A 196 17.82 -1.22 10.41
C TRP A 196 19.05 -0.55 11.04
N VAL A 197 18.84 0.64 11.63
CA VAL A 197 19.86 1.35 12.41
C VAL A 197 20.09 0.65 13.76
N SER A 198 19.02 0.08 14.32
CA SER A 198 19.04 -0.74 15.52
C SER A 198 17.84 -1.70 15.51
N LYS A 199 17.69 -2.52 16.55
CA LYS A 199 16.47 -3.35 16.75
C LYS A 199 15.19 -2.51 16.85
N LYS A 200 15.29 -1.22 17.19
CA LYS A 200 14.13 -0.33 17.41
C LYS A 200 13.85 0.60 16.23
N TRP A 201 14.85 0.91 15.40
CA TRP A 201 14.73 1.99 14.42
C TRP A 201 15.00 1.49 13.00
N MET A 202 13.99 1.63 12.14
CA MET A 202 14.07 1.25 10.74
C MET A 202 13.59 2.40 9.84
N PRO A 203 14.47 3.33 9.44
CA PRO A 203 14.20 4.26 8.35
C PRO A 203 14.01 3.52 7.02
N TYR A 204 13.22 4.13 6.13
CA TYR A 204 12.99 3.65 4.79
C TYR A 204 12.71 4.77 3.79
N THR A 205 12.91 4.48 2.51
CA THR A 205 12.59 5.37 1.39
C THR A 205 11.89 4.60 0.29
N GLU A 206 11.02 5.27 -0.46
CA GLU A 206 10.31 4.70 -1.60
C GLU A 206 10.25 5.69 -2.76
N LEU A 207 10.32 5.16 -3.98
CA LEU A 207 10.04 5.86 -5.23
C LEU A 207 8.99 5.07 -5.99
N ALA A 208 7.84 5.70 -6.23
CA ALA A 208 6.77 5.13 -7.02
C ALA A 208 6.53 5.90 -8.31
N TRP A 209 6.21 5.19 -9.38
CA TRP A 209 5.53 5.71 -10.56
C TRP A 209 4.06 5.29 -10.52
N LEU A 210 3.13 6.26 -10.56
CA LEU A 210 1.68 6.06 -10.34
C LEU A 210 0.88 6.09 -11.65
N ASP A 211 1.51 5.73 -12.76
CA ASP A 211 0.99 5.97 -14.12
C ASP A 211 0.85 7.48 -14.43
N ARG A 212 0.17 7.77 -15.54
CA ARG A 212 -0.13 9.13 -15.99
C ARG A 212 -1.43 9.65 -15.38
N ASP A 213 -1.54 10.97 -15.30
CA ASP A 213 -2.80 11.64 -14.99
C ASP A 213 -3.66 11.85 -16.25
N LYS A 214 -4.75 12.62 -16.11
CA LYS A 214 -5.66 12.95 -17.23
C LYS A 214 -5.01 13.81 -18.31
N ASN A 215 -3.94 14.53 -17.99
CA ASN A 215 -3.18 15.37 -18.91
C ASN A 215 -2.07 14.57 -19.61
N HIS A 216 -1.93 13.27 -19.30
CA HIS A 216 -0.89 12.37 -19.76
C HIS A 216 0.50 12.63 -19.14
N ASP A 217 0.55 13.32 -18.00
CA ASP A 217 1.79 13.60 -17.28
C ASP A 217 2.10 12.48 -16.28
N ASN A 218 3.36 12.02 -16.29
CA ASN A 218 3.81 10.97 -15.37
C ASN A 218 3.76 11.47 -13.92
N GLN A 219 3.15 10.66 -13.05
CA GLN A 219 3.08 10.94 -11.63
C GLN A 219 4.13 10.12 -10.90
N PHE A 220 5.07 10.79 -10.21
CA PHE A 220 6.00 10.14 -9.32
C PHE A 220 5.66 10.47 -7.87
N ARG A 221 5.91 9.51 -6.97
CA ARG A 221 5.71 9.67 -5.53
C ARG A 221 6.98 9.28 -4.80
N ILE A 222 7.56 10.23 -4.09
CA ILE A 222 8.76 10.03 -3.28
C ILE A 222 8.30 9.95 -1.82
N ARG A 223 8.81 8.97 -1.08
CA ARG A 223 8.46 8.74 0.33
C ARG A 223 9.70 8.57 1.18
N ILE A 224 9.66 9.13 2.37
CA ILE A 224 10.65 8.90 3.42
C ILE A 224 9.88 8.63 4.70
N GLY A 225 10.24 7.56 5.41
CA GLY A 225 9.58 7.20 6.65
C GLY A 225 10.49 6.49 7.62
N ILE A 226 9.97 6.26 8.81
CA ILE A 226 10.65 5.55 9.88
C ILE A 226 9.65 4.72 10.67
N LYS A 227 10.01 3.46 10.91
CA LYS A 227 9.33 2.62 11.89
C LYS A 227 10.11 2.58 13.19
N TYR A 228 9.40 2.75 14.30
CA TYR A 228 9.90 2.54 15.65
C TYR A 228 9.24 1.29 16.26
N PHE A 229 10.04 0.27 16.56
CA PHE A 229 9.56 -0.97 17.19
C PHE A 229 9.49 -0.82 18.71
N ILE A 230 8.32 -1.15 19.27
CA ILE A 230 8.00 -1.07 20.69
C ILE A 230 8.61 -2.31 21.38
N PRO A 231 9.30 -2.14 22.53
CA PRO A 231 9.86 -3.25 23.30
C PRO A 231 8.81 -4.20 23.86
#